data_AF-X1BI38-F1
#
_entry.id   AF-X1BI38-F1
#
_cell.length_a   1.000
_cell.length_b   1.000
_cell.length_c   1.000
_cell.angle_alpha   90.00
_cell.angle_beta   90.00
_cell.angle_gamma   90.00
#
_symmetry.space_group_name_H-M   'P 1'
#
loop_
_entity.id
_entity.type
_entity.pdbx_description
1 polymer ?
#
loop_
_entity_poly.entity_id
_entity_poly.type
_entity_poly.pdbx_seq_one_letter_code
_entity_poly.pdbx_strand_id
1 'polypeptide(L)'
;YGLSEYARAFSKDLFVQRLQRLIPTLRSEDIKPGKAGIRAQAVDYRGRLIDDFEIRKNGNCIHVLNTPSPAATASLAIGEHISQIAEEHFKLTNKVTVYTDADNK
;
A
#
# COMPACT_ATOMS: atom_id res chain seq x y z
N TYR A 1 -8.84 0.87 -18.16
CA TYR A 1 -7.67 0.45 -17.37
C TYR A 1 -7.26 -0.99 -17.67
N GLY A 2 -8.14 -1.98 -17.55
CA GLY A 2 -7.78 -3.41 -17.62
C GLY A 2 -7.07 -3.89 -18.90
N LEU A 3 -7.68 -3.77 -20.08
CA LEU A 3 -7.16 -4.39 -21.33
C LEU A 3 -5.73 -3.97 -21.69
N SER A 4 -5.39 -2.70 -21.52
CA SER A 4 -4.04 -2.18 -21.82
C SER A 4 -3.01 -2.57 -20.76
N GLU A 5 -3.43 -2.91 -19.54
CA GLU A 5 -2.57 -3.41 -18.47
C GLU A 5 -2.27 -4.89 -18.66
N TYR A 6 -3.28 -5.68 -19.03
CA TYR A 6 -3.09 -7.07 -19.44
C TYR A 6 -2.13 -7.19 -20.63
N ALA A 7 -2.34 -6.43 -21.71
CA ALA A 7 -1.47 -6.48 -22.89
C ALA A 7 0.01 -6.17 -22.57
N ARG A 8 0.27 -5.30 -21.58
CA ARG A 8 1.62 -4.98 -21.09
C ARG A 8 2.23 -6.08 -20.24
N ALA A 9 1.43 -6.73 -19.39
CA ALA A 9 1.89 -7.83 -18.55
C ALA A 9 2.34 -9.05 -19.37
N PHE A 10 1.76 -9.24 -20.56
CA PHE A 10 2.03 -10.42 -21.40
C PHE A 10 3.02 -10.19 -22.55
N SER A 11 3.44 -8.95 -22.85
CA SER A 11 4.40 -8.66 -23.93
C SER A 11 5.67 -8.00 -23.42
N LYS A 12 6.79 -8.74 -23.48
CA LYS A 12 8.12 -8.24 -23.12
C LYS A 12 8.51 -7.02 -23.97
N ASP A 13 8.20 -7.03 -25.27
CA ASP A 13 8.55 -5.92 -26.16
C ASP A 13 7.78 -4.64 -25.85
N LEU A 14 6.47 -4.74 -25.58
CA LEU A 14 5.66 -3.59 -25.17
C LEU A 14 6.11 -3.03 -23.82
N PHE A 15 6.57 -3.89 -22.91
CA PHE A 15 7.16 -3.49 -21.64
C PHE A 15 8.47 -2.69 -21.84
N VAL A 16 9.39 -3.20 -22.68
CA VAL A 16 10.66 -2.52 -23.02
C VAL A 16 10.40 -1.16 -23.67
N GLN A 17 9.51 -1.09 -24.66
CA GLN A 17 9.15 0.17 -25.34
C GLN A 17 8.63 1.24 -24.38
N ARG A 18 7.93 0.84 -23.31
CA ARG A 18 7.45 1.79 -22.28
C ARG A 18 8.58 2.26 -21.37
N LEU A 19 9.46 1.36 -20.97
CA LEU A 19 10.64 1.71 -20.17
C LEU A 19 11.60 2.62 -20.92
N GLN A 20 11.69 2.50 -22.25
CA GLN A 20 12.51 3.37 -23.09
C GLN A 20 12.08 4.85 -23.05
N ARG A 21 10.87 5.17 -22.58
CA ARG A 21 10.47 6.56 -22.31
C ARG A 21 11.22 7.17 -21.13
N LEU A 22 11.69 6.35 -20.19
CA LEU A 22 12.54 6.76 -19.07
C LEU A 22 14.03 6.52 -19.36
N ILE A 23 14.39 5.40 -19.99
CA ILE A 23 15.77 5.01 -20.30
C ILE A 23 15.87 4.62 -21.79
N PRO A 24 16.09 5.58 -22.71
CA PRO A 24 16.01 5.33 -24.16
C PRO A 24 16.97 4.27 -24.70
N THR A 25 18.09 4.03 -24.01
CA THR A 25 19.12 3.06 -24.42
C THR A 25 18.82 1.62 -24.00
N LEU A 26 17.76 1.39 -23.20
CA LEU A 26 17.41 0.07 -22.67
C LEU A 26 17.04 -0.91 -23.79
N ARG A 27 17.58 -2.13 -23.73
CA ARG A 27 17.32 -3.21 -24.69
C ARG A 27 16.62 -4.40 -24.01
N SER A 28 15.99 -5.25 -24.82
CA SER A 28 15.30 -6.45 -24.32
C SER A 28 16.22 -7.45 -23.61
N GLU A 29 17.51 -7.45 -23.95
CA GLU A 29 18.57 -8.26 -23.33
C GLU A 29 18.94 -7.79 -21.91
N ASP A 30 18.71 -6.51 -21.59
CA ASP A 30 18.99 -5.94 -20.26
C ASP A 30 17.93 -6.34 -19.21
N ILE A 31 16.80 -6.92 -19.64
CA ILE A 31 15.66 -7.25 -18.78
C ILE A 31 15.54 -8.77 -18.59
N LYS A 32 15.54 -9.18 -17.33
CA LYS A 32 15.26 -10.55 -16.87
C LYS A 32 13.90 -10.65 -16.18
N PRO A 33 13.26 -11.84 -16.17
CA PRO A 33 12.05 -12.07 -15.40
C PRO A 33 12.22 -11.70 -13.92
N GLY A 34 11.22 -11.03 -13.36
CA GLY A 34 11.14 -10.66 -11.95
C GLY A 34 9.93 -11.28 -11.27
N LYS A 35 9.82 -11.10 -9.95
CA LYS A 35 8.61 -11.50 -9.20
C LYS A 35 7.46 -10.55 -9.53
N ALA A 36 6.25 -11.09 -9.65
CA ALA A 36 5.04 -10.30 -9.72
C ALA A 36 4.57 -9.91 -8.30
N GLY A 37 4.14 -8.66 -8.12
CA GLY A 37 3.50 -8.19 -6.90
C GLY A 37 1.99 -8.07 -7.10
N ILE A 38 1.21 -8.42 -6.08
CA ILE A 38 -0.24 -8.24 -6.05
C ILE A 38 -0.55 -7.07 -5.12
N ARG A 39 -1.38 -6.13 -5.58
CA ARG A 39 -1.92 -5.06 -4.73
C ARG A 39 -3.24 -5.51 -4.14
N ALA A 40 -3.37 -5.46 -2.82
CA ALA A 40 -4.63 -5.68 -2.12
C ALA A 40 -5.50 -4.40 -2.18
N GLN A 41 -5.84 -3.95 -3.39
CA GLN A 41 -6.65 -2.75 -3.59
C GLN A 41 -8.14 -3.10 -3.48
N ALA A 42 -8.87 -2.37 -2.64
CA ALA A 42 -10.29 -2.56 -2.45
C ALA A 42 -11.12 -2.06 -3.65
N VAL A 43 -12.30 -2.67 -3.83
CA VAL A 43 -13.29 -2.30 -4.85
C VAL A 43 -14.60 -1.99 -4.14
N ASP A 44 -15.22 -0.87 -4.49
CA ASP A 44 -16.51 -0.49 -3.93
C ASP A 44 -17.69 -1.31 -4.53
N TYR A 45 -18.88 -1.17 -3.96
CA TYR A 45 -20.09 -1.88 -4.43
C TYR A 45 -20.51 -1.53 -5.87
N ARG A 46 -19.94 -0.47 -6.46
CA ARG A 46 -20.16 -0.05 -7.84
C ARG A 46 -19.07 -0.55 -8.78
N GLY A 47 -18.13 -1.36 -8.29
CA GLY A 47 -17.01 -1.90 -9.07
C GLY A 47 -15.86 -0.92 -9.28
N ARG A 48 -15.82 0.19 -8.54
CA ARG A 48 -14.77 1.21 -8.67
C ARG A 48 -13.62 0.88 -7.72
N LEU A 49 -12.38 1.06 -8.19
CA LEU A 49 -11.20 0.96 -7.34
C LEU A 49 -11.25 2.07 -6.29
N ILE A 50 -10.95 1.71 -5.04
CA ILE A 50 -10.75 2.68 -3.98
C ILE A 50 -9.29 3.12 -4.04
N ASP A 51 -9.06 4.40 -4.31
CA ASP A 51 -7.72 4.95 -4.52
C ASP A 51 -7.04 5.43 -3.23
N ASP A 52 -7.81 5.61 -2.15
CA ASP A 52 -7.33 6.16 -0.86
C ASP A 52 -7.61 5.22 0.33
N PHE A 53 -7.24 5.63 1.54
CA PHE A 53 -7.46 4.86 2.75
C PHE A 53 -8.94 4.65 3.04
N GLU A 54 -9.30 3.39 3.30
CA GLU A 54 -10.65 3.01 3.70
C GLU A 54 -10.56 2.33 5.06
N ILE A 55 -10.90 3.06 6.13
CA ILE A 55 -10.89 2.57 7.50
C ILE A 55 -12.33 2.62 8.04
N ARG A 56 -12.82 1.51 8.58
CA ARG A 56 -14.18 1.38 9.12
C ARG A 56 -14.14 1.00 10.59
N LYS A 57 -15.00 1.64 11.39
CA LYS A 57 -15.16 1.38 12.82
C LYS A 57 -16.50 0.69 13.04
N ASN A 58 -16.51 -0.43 13.75
CA ASN A 58 -17.75 -1.11 14.12
C ASN A 58 -17.59 -1.86 15.43
N GLY A 59 -18.45 -1.57 16.41
CA GLY A 59 -18.38 -2.19 17.74
C GLY A 59 -16.99 -2.06 18.36
N ASN A 60 -16.40 -3.19 18.74
CA ASN A 60 -15.05 -3.29 19.30
C ASN A 60 -13.95 -3.52 18.24
N CYS A 61 -14.22 -3.23 16.96
CA CYS A 61 -13.29 -3.47 15.85
C CYS A 61 -13.00 -2.21 15.03
N ILE A 62 -11.77 -2.12 14.55
CA ILE A 62 -11.32 -1.19 13.51
C ILE A 62 -10.82 -2.04 12.33
N HIS A 63 -11.41 -1.82 11.17
CA HIS A 63 -11.10 -2.53 9.93
C HIS A 63 -10.34 -1.60 9.00
N VAL A 64 -9.11 -1.96 8.66
CA VAL A 64 -8.31 -1.30 7.64
C VAL A 64 -8.56 -2.02 6.33
N LEU A 65 -9.51 -1.53 5.53
CA LEU A 65 -10.01 -2.21 4.33
C LEU A 65 -9.21 -1.87 3.08
N ASN A 66 -8.68 -0.65 3.00
CA ASN A 66 -7.83 -0.22 1.91
C ASN A 66 -6.71 0.67 2.44
N THR A 67 -5.48 0.36 2.05
CA THR A 67 -4.32 1.20 2.31
C THR A 67 -3.41 1.07 1.10
N PRO A 68 -3.78 1.68 -0.04
CA PRO A 68 -3.03 1.50 -1.26
C PRO A 68 -1.70 2.27 -1.21
N SER A 69 -0.87 2.06 -2.22
CA SER A 69 0.49 2.57 -2.32
C SER A 69 0.58 4.09 -2.04
N PRO A 70 1.61 4.57 -1.30
CA PRO A 70 2.79 3.82 -0.84
C PRO A 70 2.66 3.34 0.61
N ALA A 71 1.80 2.35 0.88
CA ALA A 71 1.60 1.76 2.21
C ALA A 71 2.89 1.33 2.92
N ALA A 72 3.84 0.71 2.21
CA ALA A 72 5.11 0.30 2.81
C ALA A 72 5.93 1.52 3.28
N THR A 73 6.05 2.54 2.43
CA THR A 73 6.82 3.76 2.73
C THR A 73 6.14 4.62 3.79
N ALA A 74 4.81 4.65 3.83
CA ALA A 74 4.02 5.42 4.78
C ALA A 74 3.58 4.60 6.02
N SER A 75 4.12 3.40 6.22
CA SER A 75 3.63 2.44 7.22
C SER A 75 3.61 2.97 8.64
N LEU A 76 4.63 3.75 9.04
CA LEU A 76 4.69 4.36 10.37
C LEU A 76 3.62 5.44 10.56
N ALA A 77 3.44 6.33 9.58
CA ALA A 77 2.42 7.37 9.62
C ALA A 77 0.99 6.77 9.63
N ILE A 78 0.78 5.70 8.85
CA ILE A 78 -0.47 4.92 8.87
C ILE A 78 -0.69 4.30 10.25
N GLY A 79 0.36 3.72 10.85
CA GLY A 79 0.30 3.13 12.19
C GLY A 79 -0.07 4.15 13.26
N GLU A 80 0.56 5.33 13.23
CA GLU A 80 0.23 6.44 14.13
C GLU A 80 -1.23 6.90 13.95
N HIS A 81 -1.67 7.05 12.70
CA HIS A 81 -3.06 7.41 12.41
C HIS A 81 -4.06 6.38 12.94
N ILE A 82 -3.78 5.07 12.76
CA ILE A 82 -4.61 4.00 13.29
C ILE A 82 -4.63 4.01 14.83
N SER A 83 -3.49 4.31 15.48
CA SER A 83 -3.43 4.45 16.95
C SER A 83 -4.36 5.54 17.44
N GLN A 84 -4.33 6.73 16.81
CA GLN A 84 -5.21 7.84 17.15
C GLN A 84 -6.69 7.47 16.99
N ILE A 85 -7.04 6.81 15.88
CA ILE A 85 -8.40 6.29 15.66
C ILE A 85 -8.81 5.31 16.77
N ALA A 86 -7.89 4.45 17.23
CA ALA A 86 -8.13 3.47 18.28
C ALA A 86 -8.32 4.12 19.66
N GLU A 87 -7.50 5.12 19.99
CA GLU A 87 -7.60 5.90 21.22
C GLU A 87 -8.98 6.56 21.33
N GLU A 88 -9.43 7.20 20.25
CA GLU A 88 -10.75 7.82 20.20
C GLU A 88 -11.90 6.80 20.26
N HIS A 89 -11.84 5.76 19.42
CA HIS A 89 -12.93 4.81 19.26
C HIS A 89 -13.14 3.92 20.48
N PHE A 90 -12.05 3.50 21.13
CA PHE A 90 -12.10 2.66 22.34
C PHE A 90 -12.00 3.46 23.64
N LYS A 91 -11.86 4.80 23.57
CA LYS A 91 -11.69 5.69 24.73
C LYS A 91 -10.52 5.27 25.61
N LEU A 92 -9.38 4.97 24.98
CA LEU A 92 -8.19 4.53 25.69
C LEU A 92 -7.57 5.73 26.42
N THR A 93 -7.26 5.59 27.70
CA THR A 93 -6.48 6.56 28.47
C THR A 93 -5.00 6.32 28.20
N ASN A 94 -4.45 7.05 27.24
CA ASN A 94 -3.05 6.87 26.85
C ASN A 94 -2.11 7.41 27.96
N LYS A 95 -1.53 6.51 28.76
CA LYS A 95 -0.23 6.78 29.39
C LYS A 95 0.82 6.20 28.47
N VAL A 96 1.38 7.03 27.59
CA VAL A 96 2.60 6.66 26.88
C VAL A 96 3.73 6.64 27.91
N THR A 97 3.99 5.48 28.50
CA THR A 97 5.24 5.23 29.20
C THR A 97 6.26 4.90 28.13
N VAL A 98 7.08 5.89 27.78
CA VAL A 98 8.29 5.64 27.00
C VAL A 98 9.20 4.81 27.90
N TYR A 99 9.28 3.50 27.65
CA TYR A 99 10.35 2.69 28.23
C TYR A 99 11.64 3.14 27.56
N THR A 100 12.43 3.92 28.28
CA THR A 100 13.77 4.25 27.81
C THR A 100 14.69 3.08 28.17
N ASP A 101 15.66 2.76 27.33
CA ASP A 101 16.66 1.72 27.61
C ASP A 101 17.47 1.95 28.91
N ALA A 102 17.26 3.09 29.58
CA ALA A 102 17.78 3.39 30.91
C ALA A 102 17.04 2.65 32.06
N ASP A 103 15.86 2.09 31.82
CA ASP A 103 15.03 1.42 32.83
C ASP A 103 15.44 -0.07 33.06
N ASN A 104 16.49 -0.54 32.38
CA ASN A 104 16.98 -1.92 32.47
C ASN A 104 18.43 -2.01 33.03
N LYS A 105 18.77 -1.15 34.01
CA LYS A 105 20.02 -1.24 34.77
C LYS A 105 19.79 -1.41 36.26
#